data_AF-A0A258D7N5-F1
#
_entry.id   AF-A0A258D7N5-F1
#
_cell.length_a   1.000
_cell.length_b   1.000
_cell.length_c   1.000
_cell.angle_alpha   90.00
_cell.angle_beta   90.00
_cell.angle_gamma   90.00
#
_symmetry.space_group_name_H-M   'P 1'
#
loop_
_entity.id
_entity.type
_entity.pdbx_description
1 polymer ?
#
loop_
_entity_poly.entity_id
_entity_poly.type
_entity_poly.pdbx_seq_one_letter_code
_entity_poly.pdbx_strand_id
1 'polypeptide(L)'
;LVHLTNPAATLGGAIYICIEAGLLLSAAYLVTRRLWICMGFHMAWNYVQSAVFSGVVSGAVADPGLLKATIDGPEWLTGGSFGMEQSIFALVYCTSAGVILLMIAIRRGHLMPPMWKHSG
;
A
#
# COMPACT_ATOMS: atom_id res chain seq x y z
N LEU A 1 3.79 -9.08 11.18
CA LEU A 1 3.76 -8.33 12.44
C LEU A 1 5.12 -8.32 13.16
N VAL A 2 6.24 -8.11 12.45
CA VAL A 2 7.48 -7.61 13.06
C VAL A 2 8.18 -6.75 12.00
N HIS A 3 7.74 -5.50 11.85
CA HIS A 3 8.41 -4.53 10.95
C HIS A 3 9.59 -3.82 11.65
N LEU A 4 9.61 -3.83 12.99
CA LEU A 4 10.62 -3.15 13.83
C LEU A 4 12.00 -3.82 13.83
N THR A 5 12.10 -5.08 13.39
CA THR A 5 13.38 -5.81 13.33
C THR A 5 13.87 -6.02 11.91
N ASN A 6 13.23 -5.41 10.90
CA ASN A 6 13.70 -5.54 9.53
C ASN A 6 14.89 -4.58 9.31
N PRO A 7 16.11 -5.09 9.08
CA PRO A 7 17.29 -4.25 8.84
C PRO A 7 17.17 -3.40 7.56
N ALA A 8 16.27 -3.78 6.65
CA ALA A 8 15.97 -3.04 5.42
C ALA A 8 14.82 -2.03 5.59
N ALA A 9 14.16 -1.96 6.76
CA ALA A 9 13.08 -0.98 6.98
C ALA A 9 13.65 0.44 7.07
N THR A 10 13.61 1.14 5.94
CA THR A 10 14.00 2.56 5.88
C THR A 10 12.85 3.42 6.39
N LEU A 11 13.17 4.53 7.06
CA LEU A 11 12.17 5.54 7.46
C LEU A 11 11.39 6.05 6.22
N GLY A 12 12.07 6.12 5.07
CA GLY A 12 11.46 6.46 3.78
C GLY A 12 10.39 5.46 3.35
N GLY A 13 10.69 4.16 3.35
CA GLY A 13 9.72 3.11 3.02
C GLY A 13 8.49 3.11 3.95
N ALA A 14 8.69 3.38 5.25
CA ALA A 14 7.58 3.50 6.20
C ALA A 14 6.66 4.69 5.87
N ILE A 15 7.22 5.84 5.50
CA ILE A 15 6.43 7.01 5.09
C ILE A 15 5.66 6.73 3.80
N TYR A 16 6.29 6.08 2.82
CA TYR A 16 5.66 5.70 1.55
C TYR A 16 4.46 4.78 1.79
N ILE A 17 4.65 3.68 2.54
CA ILE A 17 3.56 2.75 2.87
C ILE A 17 2.42 3.46 3.61
N CYS A 18 2.74 4.33 4.60
CA CYS A 18 1.72 5.07 5.33
C CYS A 18 0.86 5.95 4.41
N ILE A 19 1.47 6.61 3.42
CA ILE A 19 0.75 7.44 2.45
C ILE A 19 -0.05 6.54 1.49
N GLU A 20 0.60 5.56 0.88
CA GLU A 20 0.03 4.72 -0.17
C GLU A 20 -1.06 3.78 0.35
N ALA A 21 -0.67 2.84 1.22
CA ALA A 21 -1.57 1.83 1.75
C ALA A 21 -2.58 2.46 2.71
N GLY A 22 -2.15 3.44 3.51
CA GLY A 22 -3.04 4.16 4.42
C GLY A 22 -4.16 4.88 3.67
N LEU A 23 -3.84 5.66 2.64
CA LEU A 23 -4.85 6.36 1.84
C LEU A 23 -5.71 5.39 1.03
N LEU A 24 -5.10 4.45 0.31
CA LEU A 24 -5.82 3.54 -0.58
C LEU A 24 -6.79 2.63 0.18
N LEU A 25 -6.34 2.00 1.26
CA LEU A 25 -7.17 1.06 2.03
C LEU A 25 -8.26 1.78 2.82
N SER A 26 -7.97 2.97 3.37
CA SER A 26 -8.99 3.78 4.05
C SER A 26 -10.06 4.28 3.08
N ALA A 27 -9.67 4.74 1.89
CA ALA A 27 -10.60 5.15 0.84
C ALA A 27 -11.45 3.98 0.34
N ALA A 28 -10.84 2.81 0.11
CA ALA A 28 -11.56 1.59 -0.26
C ALA A 28 -12.57 1.17 0.81
N TYR A 29 -12.22 1.29 2.09
CA TYR A 29 -13.15 1.07 3.20
C TYR A 29 -14.29 2.09 3.20
N LEU A 30 -14.00 3.38 3.00
CA LEU A 30 -15.04 4.42 2.96
C LEU A 30 -16.05 4.17 1.84
N VAL A 31 -15.60 3.72 0.67
CA VAL A 31 -16.49 3.39 -0.46
C VAL A 31 -17.34 2.16 -0.18
N THR A 32 -16.76 1.09 0.38
CA THR A 32 -17.39 -0.23 0.45
C THR A 32 -18.01 -0.57 1.80
N ARG A 33 -17.58 0.10 2.87
CA ARG A 33 -17.87 -0.19 4.28
C ARG A 33 -17.59 -1.65 4.67
N ARG A 34 -16.60 -2.27 4.03
CA ARG A 34 -16.29 -3.69 4.15
C ARG A 34 -14.79 -3.89 4.39
N LEU A 35 -14.42 -4.38 5.57
CA LEU A 35 -13.02 -4.62 5.93
C LEU A 35 -12.37 -5.71 5.08
N TRP A 36 -13.15 -6.70 4.64
CA TRP A 36 -12.63 -7.82 3.84
C TRP A 36 -12.06 -7.36 2.48
N ILE A 37 -12.55 -6.25 1.91
CA ILE A 37 -12.00 -5.67 0.68
C ILE A 37 -10.58 -5.17 0.94
N CYS A 38 -10.36 -4.46 2.04
CA CYS A 38 -9.04 -3.95 2.41
C CYS A 38 -8.07 -5.10 2.68
N MET A 39 -8.52 -6.13 3.41
CA MET A 39 -7.72 -7.32 3.70
C MET A 39 -7.35 -8.07 2.43
N GLY A 40 -8.34 -8.35 1.57
CA GLY A 40 -8.12 -9.05 0.30
C GLY A 40 -7.21 -8.29 -0.65
N PHE A 41 -7.39 -6.98 -0.76
CA PHE A 41 -6.52 -6.13 -1.59
C PHE A 41 -5.08 -6.12 -1.06
N HIS A 42 -4.90 -5.96 0.26
CA HIS A 42 -3.58 -5.97 0.87
C HIS A 42 -2.88 -7.33 0.72
N MET A 43 -3.61 -8.43 0.91
CA MET A 43 -3.08 -9.78 0.66
C MET A 43 -2.70 -9.98 -0.82
N ALA A 44 -3.56 -9.56 -1.75
CA ALA A 44 -3.30 -9.67 -3.18
C ALA A 44 -2.06 -8.87 -3.60
N TRP A 45 -1.89 -7.66 -3.08
CA TRP A 45 -0.70 -6.82 -3.31
C TRP A 45 0.59 -7.55 -2.91
N ASN A 46 0.66 -8.00 -1.65
CA ASN A 46 1.82 -8.75 -1.14
C ASN A 46 2.07 -10.05 -1.92
N TYR A 47 0.99 -10.78 -2.26
CA TYR A 47 1.09 -12.06 -2.98
C TYR A 47 1.62 -11.88 -4.40
N VAL A 48 1.13 -10.88 -5.14
CA VAL A 48 1.62 -10.61 -6.49
C VAL A 48 3.09 -10.19 -6.47
N GLN A 49 3.48 -9.34 -5.54
CA GLN A 49 4.88 -8.92 -5.43
C GLN A 49 5.81 -10.08 -5.09
N SER A 50 5.52 -10.83 -4.04
CA SER A 50 6.39 -11.91 -3.57
C SER A 50 6.22 -13.20 -4.39
N ALA A 51 5.01 -13.76 -4.44
CA ALA A 51 4.79 -15.09 -5.01
C ALA A 51 4.77 -15.12 -6.55
N VAL A 52 4.39 -14.01 -7.21
CA VAL A 52 4.39 -13.97 -8.69
C VAL A 52 5.71 -13.44 -9.22
N PHE A 53 6.20 -12.31 -8.72
CA PHE A 53 7.38 -11.64 -9.29
C PHE A 53 8.70 -11.90 -8.55
N SER A 54 8.69 -12.73 -7.49
CA SER A 54 9.87 -12.94 -6.63
C SER A 54 10.45 -11.63 -6.09
N GLY A 55 9.58 -10.63 -5.90
CA GLY A 55 9.93 -9.31 -5.44
C GLY A 55 10.09 -9.26 -3.93
N VAL A 56 10.93 -8.33 -3.47
CA VAL A 56 11.02 -7.97 -2.06
C VAL A 56 9.74 -7.22 -1.67
N VAL A 57 9.11 -7.64 -0.57
CA VAL A 57 7.93 -6.97 0.02
C VAL A 57 8.35 -6.37 1.36
N SER A 58 8.24 -5.04 1.48
CA SER A 58 8.57 -4.28 2.69
C SER A 58 9.95 -4.62 3.28
N GLY A 59 10.94 -4.86 2.42
CA GLY A 59 12.30 -5.26 2.80
C GLY A 59 12.45 -6.71 3.28
N ALA A 60 11.46 -7.59 3.11
CA ALA A 60 11.57 -9.01 3.47
C ALA A 60 12.40 -9.79 2.45
N VAL A 61 12.94 -10.95 2.86
CA VAL A 61 13.71 -11.82 1.95
C VAL A 61 12.80 -12.27 0.80
N ALA A 62 13.27 -12.06 -0.44
CA ALA A 62 12.58 -12.55 -1.62
C ALA A 62 12.82 -14.06 -1.76
N ASP A 63 11.79 -14.86 -1.47
CA ASP A 63 11.76 -16.27 -1.84
C ASP A 63 11.45 -16.41 -3.35
N PRO A 64 11.88 -17.52 -4.01
CA PRO A 64 11.58 -17.74 -5.42
C PRO A 64 10.06 -17.87 -5.63
N GLY A 65 9.47 -16.89 -6.30
CA GLY A 65 8.12 -16.92 -6.83
C GLY A 65 8.06 -17.55 -8.23
N LEU A 66 6.93 -17.36 -8.92
CA LEU A 66 6.66 -17.92 -10.24
C LEU A 66 7.59 -17.36 -11.33
N LEU A 67 7.86 -16.05 -11.28
CA LEU A 67 8.74 -15.32 -12.19
C LEU A 67 9.85 -14.67 -11.37
N LYS A 68 11.09 -14.82 -11.81
CA LYS A 68 12.22 -14.10 -11.23
C LYS A 68 12.38 -12.76 -11.94
N ALA A 69 11.72 -11.72 -11.44
CA ALA A 69 11.88 -10.38 -11.97
C ALA A 69 13.23 -9.80 -11.53
N THR A 70 14.08 -9.40 -12.48
CA THR A 70 15.26 -8.59 -12.20
C THR A 70 14.94 -7.15 -12.59
N ILE A 71 14.89 -6.27 -11.60
CA ILE A 71 14.58 -4.85 -11.80
C ILE A 71 15.88 -4.07 -11.60
N ASP A 72 16.56 -3.76 -12.69
CA ASP A 72 17.78 -2.95 -12.67
C ASP A 72 17.44 -1.48 -12.95
N GLY A 73 18.00 -0.58 -12.14
CA GLY A 73 17.79 0.85 -12.30
C GLY A 73 18.02 1.66 -11.01
N PRO A 74 17.76 2.97 -11.05
CA PRO A 74 17.90 3.84 -9.88
C PRO A 74 16.98 3.41 -8.74
N GLU A 75 17.43 3.50 -7.49
CA GLU A 75 16.66 3.07 -6.31
C GLU A 75 15.31 3.77 -6.17
N TRP A 76 15.17 5.03 -6.60
CA TRP A 76 13.89 5.74 -6.59
C TRP A 76 12.86 5.17 -7.57
N LEU A 77 13.32 4.43 -8.58
CA LEU A 77 12.48 3.77 -9.59
C LEU A 77 12.17 2.32 -9.21
N THR A 78 13.16 1.61 -8.65
CA THR A 78 13.07 0.18 -8.34
C THR A 78 12.61 -0.10 -6.92
N GLY A 79 12.77 0.87 -6.02
CA GLY A 79 12.54 0.73 -4.58
C GLY A 79 13.70 0.06 -3.82
N GLY A 80 14.80 -0.24 -4.51
CA GLY A 80 16.03 -0.76 -3.90
C GLY A 80 15.83 -2.01 -3.05
N SER A 81 16.52 -2.08 -1.91
CA SER A 81 16.45 -3.20 -0.97
C SER A 81 15.10 -3.32 -0.23
N PHE A 82 14.28 -2.27 -0.23
CA PHE A 82 12.95 -2.27 0.37
C PHE A 82 11.90 -2.92 -0.55
N GLY A 83 12.19 -3.00 -1.85
CA GLY A 83 11.27 -3.47 -2.87
C GLY A 83 10.40 -2.37 -3.45
N MET A 84 9.58 -2.70 -4.46
CA MET A 84 8.87 -1.72 -5.28
C MET A 84 7.93 -0.79 -4.51
N GLU A 85 7.61 -1.10 -3.25
CA GLU A 85 6.81 -0.26 -2.35
C GLU A 85 7.50 1.06 -1.98
N GLN A 86 8.83 1.16 -2.14
CA GLN A 86 9.56 2.43 -2.01
C GLN A 86 9.73 3.15 -3.37
N SER A 87 9.19 2.60 -4.47
CA SER A 87 9.29 3.24 -5.78
C SER A 87 8.34 4.42 -5.92
N ILE A 88 8.75 5.42 -6.70
CA ILE A 88 7.85 6.54 -7.07
C ILE A 88 6.62 6.05 -7.85
N PHE A 89 6.72 4.92 -8.55
CA PHE A 89 5.60 4.34 -9.27
C PHE A 89 4.52 3.82 -8.33
N ALA A 90 4.91 3.07 -7.28
CA ALA A 90 3.98 2.64 -6.25
C ALA A 90 3.34 3.85 -5.56
N LEU A 91 4.13 4.86 -5.23
CA LEU A 91 3.65 6.11 -4.64
C LEU A 91 2.57 6.78 -5.49
N VAL A 92 2.86 7.06 -6.75
CA VAL A 92 1.93 7.76 -7.65
C VAL A 92 0.70 6.89 -7.93
N TYR A 93 0.87 5.60 -8.16
CA TYR A 93 -0.22 4.69 -8.51
C TYR A 93 -1.17 4.46 -7.34
N CYS A 94 -0.66 4.06 -6.17
CA CYS A 94 -1.47 3.81 -4.98
C CYS A 94 -2.12 5.10 -4.47
N THR A 95 -1.40 6.22 -4.47
CA THR A 95 -1.96 7.51 -4.04
C THR A 95 -3.05 7.98 -4.99
N SER A 96 -2.85 7.93 -6.31
CA SER A 96 -3.88 8.34 -7.28
C SER A 96 -5.13 7.47 -7.19
N ALA A 97 -4.98 6.16 -7.07
CA ALA A 97 -6.09 5.24 -6.83
C ALA A 97 -6.83 5.56 -5.51
N GLY A 98 -6.08 5.83 -4.43
CA GLY A 98 -6.63 6.23 -3.14
C GLY A 98 -7.43 7.54 -3.22
N VAL A 99 -6.89 8.55 -3.91
CA VAL A 99 -7.58 9.83 -4.16
C VAL A 99 -8.86 9.63 -4.97
N ILE A 100 -8.83 8.80 -6.03
CA ILE A 100 -10.02 8.49 -6.83
C ILE A 100 -11.10 7.81 -5.98
N LEU A 101 -10.74 6.80 -5.19
CA LEU A 101 -11.69 6.14 -4.30
C LEU A 101 -12.22 7.10 -3.23
N LEU A 102 -11.39 7.98 -2.69
CA LEU A 102 -11.83 8.99 -1.73
C LEU A 102 -12.82 9.96 -2.37
N MET A 103 -12.56 10.45 -3.59
CA MET A 103 -13.50 11.27 -4.33
C MET A 103 -14.84 10.54 -4.56
N ILE A 104 -14.81 9.24 -4.88
CA ILE A 104 -16.02 8.43 -5.01
C ILE A 104 -16.76 8.33 -3.68
N ALA A 105 -16.06 8.10 -2.56
CA ALA A 105 -16.67 8.05 -1.23
C ALA A 105 -17.34 9.38 -0.85
N ILE A 106 -16.68 10.51 -1.15
CA ILE A 106 -17.22 11.85 -0.93
C ILE A 106 -18.50 12.06 -1.76
N ARG A 107 -18.46 11.73 -3.05
CA ARG A 107 -19.62 11.88 -3.96
C ARG A 107 -20.79 10.99 -3.57
N ARG A 108 -20.54 9.85 -2.94
CA ARG A 108 -21.58 8.95 -2.38
C ARG A 108 -22.11 9.39 -1.01
N GLY A 109 -21.59 10.47 -0.43
CA GLY A 109 -21.99 10.92 0.90
C GLY A 109 -21.55 9.99 2.03
N HIS A 110 -20.51 9.18 1.82
CA HIS A 110 -20.03 8.22 2.82
C HIS A 110 -19.12 8.85 3.87
N LEU A 111 -18.82 10.16 3.79
CA LEU A 111 -18.12 10.86 4.86
C LEU A 111 -19.05 11.07 6.05
N MET A 112 -18.71 10.46 7.18
CA MET A 112 -19.44 10.69 8.41
C MET A 112 -18.93 11.98 9.07
N PRO A 113 -19.83 12.81 9.61
CA PRO A 113 -19.40 13.92 10.43
C PRO A 113 -18.62 13.39 11.64
N PRO A 114 -17.66 14.17 12.16
CA PRO A 114 -16.90 13.75 13.32
C PRO A 114 -17.82 13.60 14.55
N MET A 115 -17.49 12.64 15.40
CA MET A 115 -18.32 12.20 16.53
C MET A 115 -18.68 13.36 17.49
N TRP A 116 -17.79 14.35 17.62
CA TRP A 116 -17.96 15.52 18.47
C TRP A 116 -18.97 16.57 17.95
N LYS A 117 -19.53 16.39 16.75
CA LYS A 117 -20.64 17.22 16.25
C LYS A 117 -22.02 16.68 16.64
N HIS A 118 -22.10 15.51 17.29
CA HIS A 118 -23.33 15.00 17.89
C HIS A 118 -23.49 15.57 19.31
N SER A 119 -23.78 16.87 19.41
CA SER A 119 -24.21 17.51 20.67
C SER A 119 -25.71 17.75 20.56
N GLY A 120 -26.50 16.86 21.16
CA GLY A 120 -27.94 16.98 21.36
C GLY A 120 -28.27 16.46 22.74
#